data_AF-U2QI51-F1
#
_entry.id   AF-U2QI51-F1
#
_cell.length_a   1.000
_cell.length_b   1.000
_cell.length_c   1.000
_cell.angle_alpha   90.00
_cell.angle_beta   90.00
_cell.angle_gamma   90.00
#
_symmetry.space_group_name_H-M   'P 1'
#
loop_
_entity.id
_entity.type
_entity.pdbx_description
1 polymer ?
#
loop_
_entity_poly.entity_id
_entity_poly.type
_entity_poly.pdbx_seq_one_letter_code
_entity_poly.pdbx_strand_id
1 'polypeptide(L)'
;RLAHHRRVLESAGWAGGGAAYGGLIGTDRIGYERGVATVRRSPRRQAPPNRQLVLVWADLEAKRLRAEARTAGRGWRAHSALERYDHEFGFRRRIAVEAAARTPSPRVRPIVTAECQGCPWWSCCRPQLADDDLSLCIDKARPSAREIGLLRAMGVWTVGDLAGRDVDELLAALTPQVARPDETARRVRLAARRARMLRDGRTVERTTSGPLRLPPPGYAIDLDIETSADDTVYLWGFLVDDPDEPAGPRYVPFARFAELDRTGERELAREALCWLDERLAAHPGARVYHYSDYEVIHIRRIARTSDDPLLTGFARSRCRSNFSDLFGVVRANFFGVHGLGLKCIAHDGAGFSWRDGQAGGLNSQSWFDEAVHADEPERRRAAARRVLEYNEDDVRATRALRAWLRALE
;
A
#
# COMPACT_ATOMS: atom_id res chain seq x y z
N ARG A 1 -5.79 -20.68 14.85
CA ARG A 1 -4.96 -21.83 14.40
C ARG A 1 -4.86 -22.92 15.47
N LEU A 2 -4.48 -22.64 16.72
CA LEU A 2 -4.45 -23.68 17.78
C LEU A 2 -5.80 -24.38 17.99
N ALA A 3 -6.90 -23.61 18.10
CA ALA A 3 -8.25 -24.17 18.20
C ALA A 3 -8.62 -25.13 17.04
N HIS A 4 -8.15 -24.85 15.81
CA HIS A 4 -8.36 -25.73 14.65
C HIS A 4 -7.68 -27.08 14.88
N HIS A 5 -6.38 -27.08 15.20
CA HIS A 5 -5.64 -28.32 15.45
C HIS A 5 -6.22 -29.11 16.63
N ARG A 6 -6.65 -28.42 17.70
CA ARG A 6 -7.36 -29.08 18.81
C ARG A 6 -8.61 -29.82 18.34
N ARG A 7 -9.48 -29.17 17.56
CA ARG A 7 -10.69 -29.82 17.00
C ARG A 7 -10.36 -30.95 16.03
N VAL A 8 -9.29 -30.84 15.24
CA VAL A 8 -8.82 -31.92 14.36
C VAL A 8 -8.38 -33.14 15.18
N LEU A 9 -7.59 -32.93 16.24
CA LEU A 9 -7.15 -34.00 17.14
C LEU A 9 -8.33 -34.65 17.87
N GLU A 10 -9.31 -33.87 18.31
CA GLU A 10 -10.52 -34.40 18.94
C GLU A 10 -11.31 -35.26 17.96
N SER A 11 -11.53 -34.77 16.73
CA SER A 11 -12.25 -35.51 15.69
C SER A 11 -11.54 -36.80 15.28
N ALA A 12 -10.22 -36.87 15.42
CA ALA A 12 -9.43 -38.04 15.09
C ALA A 12 -9.18 -38.96 16.31
N GLY A 13 -9.69 -38.62 17.49
CA GLY A 13 -9.52 -39.40 18.72
C GLY A 13 -8.16 -39.27 19.41
N TRP A 14 -7.33 -38.30 19.00
CA TRP A 14 -5.96 -38.09 19.50
C TRP A 14 -5.84 -36.91 20.47
N ALA A 15 -6.94 -36.23 20.79
CA ALA A 15 -6.90 -35.15 21.76
C ALA A 15 -6.78 -35.67 23.19
N GLY A 16 -5.86 -35.11 23.97
CA GLY A 16 -5.78 -35.39 25.40
C GLY A 16 -7.06 -34.97 26.13
N GLY A 17 -7.53 -35.81 27.06
CA GLY A 17 -8.80 -35.64 27.78
C GLY A 17 -8.85 -34.52 28.84
N GLY A 18 -7.79 -33.70 28.97
CA GLY A 18 -7.73 -32.55 29.87
C GLY A 18 -8.19 -31.24 29.23
N ALA A 19 -8.01 -30.15 29.97
CA ALA A 19 -8.32 -28.78 29.50
C ALA A 19 -7.64 -28.45 28.18
N ALA A 20 -8.32 -27.70 27.32
CA ALA A 20 -7.86 -27.47 25.96
C ALA A 20 -6.78 -26.39 25.90
N TYR A 21 -5.52 -26.80 26.08
CA TYR A 21 -4.36 -25.96 25.91
C TYR A 21 -3.72 -26.12 24.53
N GLY A 22 -3.18 -25.03 23.99
CA GLY A 22 -2.30 -25.05 22.83
C GLY A 22 -0.95 -24.44 23.16
N GLY A 23 0.14 -25.16 22.86
CA GLY A 23 1.50 -24.66 23.03
C GLY A 23 1.86 -23.65 21.92
N LEU A 24 2.39 -22.50 22.33
CA LEU A 24 3.00 -21.51 21.45
C LEU A 24 4.51 -21.52 21.69
N ILE A 25 5.28 -21.84 20.66
CA ILE A 25 6.74 -21.76 20.70
C ILE A 25 7.14 -20.36 20.21
N GLY A 26 7.53 -19.51 21.15
CA GLY A 26 8.08 -18.18 20.88
C GLY A 26 9.59 -18.25 20.60
N THR A 27 10.08 -17.29 19.82
CA THR A 27 11.52 -17.10 19.57
C THR A 27 12.09 -15.94 20.40
N ASP A 28 11.39 -15.52 21.45
CA ASP A 28 11.79 -14.45 22.35
C ASP A 28 13.04 -14.84 23.15
N ARG A 29 13.86 -13.85 23.52
CA ARG A 29 15.00 -14.08 24.41
C ARG A 29 14.55 -13.89 25.85
N ILE A 30 14.67 -14.94 26.65
CA ILE A 30 14.53 -14.83 28.10
C ILE A 30 15.90 -14.49 28.68
N GLY A 31 16.00 -13.34 29.34
CA GLY A 31 17.08 -13.03 30.26
C GLY A 31 16.69 -13.47 31.68
N TYR A 32 17.67 -13.64 32.56
CA TYR A 32 17.43 -13.80 33.99
C TYR A 32 18.13 -12.66 34.72
N GLU A 33 17.36 -11.81 35.40
CA GLU A 33 17.88 -10.75 36.27
C GLU A 33 17.56 -11.13 37.72
N ARG A 34 18.60 -11.35 38.54
CA ARG A 34 18.47 -11.73 39.96
C ARG A 34 17.52 -12.93 40.20
N GLY A 35 17.60 -13.95 39.34
CA GLY A 35 16.77 -15.15 39.41
C GLY A 35 15.34 -14.99 38.87
N VAL A 36 14.96 -13.80 38.42
CA VAL A 36 13.65 -13.53 37.79
C VAL A 36 13.81 -13.54 36.28
N ALA A 37 12.98 -14.32 35.59
CA ALA A 37 12.93 -14.33 34.13
C ALA A 37 12.41 -12.99 33.61
N THR A 38 13.20 -12.30 32.79
CA THR A 38 12.82 -11.05 32.12
C THR A 38 12.74 -11.28 30.61
N VAL A 39 11.61 -10.92 29.99
CA VAL A 39 11.42 -11.05 28.54
C VAL A 39 11.83 -9.74 27.88
N ARG A 40 12.96 -9.74 27.15
CA ARG A 40 13.37 -8.58 26.33
C ARG A 40 12.99 -8.84 24.88
N ARG A 41 12.31 -7.90 24.23
CA ARG A 41 12.07 -7.96 22.78
C ARG A 41 13.41 -7.97 22.06
N SER A 42 13.65 -8.97 21.21
CA SER A 42 14.83 -8.97 20.33
C SER A 42 14.79 -7.75 19.41
N PRO A 43 15.87 -6.95 19.34
CA PRO A 43 16.04 -5.97 18.28
C PRO A 43 16.03 -6.70 16.93
N ARG A 44 15.23 -6.24 15.97
CA ARG A 44 15.01 -6.90 14.65
C ARG A 44 16.28 -7.12 13.80
N ARG A 45 17.47 -6.67 14.21
CA ARG A 45 18.66 -6.52 13.35
C ARG A 45 19.94 -7.21 13.82
N GLN A 46 19.90 -8.06 14.84
CA GLN A 46 21.08 -8.86 15.21
C GLN A 46 20.69 -10.32 15.45
N ALA A 47 21.25 -11.24 14.66
CA ALA A 47 21.24 -12.66 14.95
C ALA A 47 22.54 -13.05 15.69
N PRO A 48 22.47 -13.51 16.95
CA PRO A 48 23.54 -14.34 17.53
C PRO A 48 22.95 -15.52 18.35
N PRO A 49 23.74 -16.50 18.87
CA PRO A 49 23.75 -17.87 18.34
C PRO A 49 22.88 -18.88 19.10
N ASN A 50 22.19 -18.50 20.18
CA ASN A 50 21.41 -19.44 20.99
C ASN A 50 19.98 -18.91 21.18
N ARG A 51 19.07 -19.30 20.29
CA ARG A 51 17.62 -19.10 20.45
C ARG A 51 17.14 -20.04 21.57
N GLN A 52 16.90 -19.51 22.76
CA GLN A 52 16.12 -20.24 23.75
C GLN A 52 14.66 -20.22 23.29
N LEU A 53 14.11 -21.40 22.96
CA LEU A 53 12.70 -21.53 22.62
C LEU A 53 11.88 -21.38 23.91
N VAL A 54 10.92 -20.45 23.89
CA VAL A 54 10.00 -20.27 25.01
C VAL A 54 8.70 -20.96 24.68
N LEU A 55 8.22 -21.84 25.54
CA LEU A 55 6.90 -22.45 25.41
C LEU A 55 5.91 -21.71 26.31
N VAL A 56 4.84 -21.17 25.73
CA VAL A 56 3.70 -20.61 26.47
C VAL A 56 2.47 -21.45 26.17
N TRP A 57 1.77 -21.90 27.22
CA TRP A 57 0.49 -22.60 27.08
C TRP A 57 -0.65 -21.59 27.00
N ALA A 58 -1.37 -21.59 25.89
CA ALA A 58 -2.58 -20.80 25.70
C ALA A 58 -3.81 -21.66 26.03
N ASP A 59 -4.56 -21.26 27.06
CA ASP A 59 -5.89 -21.79 27.34
C ASP A 59 -6.84 -21.38 26.21
N LEU A 60 -7.35 -22.38 25.47
CA LEU A 60 -8.22 -22.17 24.30
C LEU A 60 -9.69 -21.99 24.69
N GLU A 61 -10.05 -22.30 25.93
CA GLU A 61 -11.38 -22.14 26.53
C GLU A 61 -11.52 -20.79 27.26
N ALA A 62 -10.40 -20.16 27.63
CA ALA A 62 -10.41 -18.83 28.20
C ALA A 62 -11.02 -17.78 27.25
N LYS A 63 -12.01 -17.04 27.74
CA LYS A 63 -12.74 -15.99 27.00
C LYS A 63 -11.92 -14.71 26.89
N ARG A 64 -10.87 -14.75 26.07
CA ARG A 64 -9.91 -13.65 25.87
C ARG A 64 -10.13 -12.89 24.56
N LEU A 65 -10.87 -13.46 23.61
CA LEU A 65 -11.10 -12.85 22.31
C LEU A 65 -12.34 -11.99 22.34
N ARG A 66 -12.22 -10.69 22.08
CA ARG A 66 -13.37 -9.82 21.94
C ARG A 66 -13.92 -9.94 20.52
N ALA A 67 -15.20 -10.26 20.40
CA ALA A 67 -15.94 -10.18 19.14
C ALA A 67 -17.09 -9.19 19.28
N GLU A 68 -17.39 -8.48 18.19
CA GLU A 68 -18.45 -7.49 18.17
C GLU A 68 -19.82 -8.16 18.37
N ALA A 69 -20.65 -7.60 19.27
CA ALA A 69 -21.95 -8.16 19.60
C ALA A 69 -22.96 -7.03 19.83
N ARG A 70 -23.91 -6.89 18.89
CA ARG A 70 -24.91 -5.80 18.87
C ARG A 70 -25.80 -5.75 20.12
N THR A 71 -26.09 -6.90 20.72
CA THR A 71 -26.97 -7.02 21.89
C THR A 71 -26.22 -6.94 23.22
N ALA A 72 -24.91 -6.71 23.20
CA ALA A 72 -24.12 -6.59 24.43
C ALA A 72 -24.03 -5.12 24.84
N GLY A 73 -24.26 -4.81 26.13
CA GLY A 73 -24.19 -3.44 26.64
C GLY A 73 -22.83 -2.75 26.46
N ARG A 74 -21.74 -3.51 26.24
CA ARG A 74 -20.40 -2.98 25.92
C ARG A 74 -20.09 -2.97 24.42
N GLY A 75 -21.01 -3.37 23.55
CA GLY A 75 -20.82 -3.50 22.09
C GLY A 75 -20.00 -4.72 21.66
N TRP A 76 -19.48 -5.51 22.59
CA TRP A 76 -18.70 -6.72 22.34
C TRP A 76 -18.99 -7.80 23.39
N ARG A 77 -18.74 -9.05 23.02
CA ARG A 77 -18.74 -10.22 23.91
C ARG A 77 -17.36 -10.87 23.90
N ALA A 78 -16.96 -11.39 25.05
CA ALA A 78 -15.76 -12.22 25.13
C ALA A 78 -16.09 -13.63 24.67
N HIS A 79 -15.24 -14.17 23.81
CA HIS A 79 -15.30 -15.53 23.30
C HIS A 79 -13.97 -16.23 23.54
N SER A 80 -14.04 -17.54 23.71
CA SER A 80 -12.85 -18.38 23.69
C SER A 80 -12.35 -18.61 22.26
N ALA A 81 -11.13 -19.12 22.12
CA ALA A 81 -10.59 -19.47 20.81
C ALA A 81 -11.38 -20.63 20.18
N LEU A 82 -11.85 -21.57 20.99
CA LEU A 82 -12.69 -22.68 20.55
C LEU A 82 -14.09 -22.20 20.14
N GLU A 83 -14.77 -21.38 20.95
CA GLU A 83 -16.11 -20.84 20.62
C GLU A 83 -16.09 -20.10 19.28
N ARG A 84 -15.07 -19.26 19.05
CA ARG A 84 -14.92 -18.56 17.78
C ARG A 84 -14.65 -19.53 16.63
N TYR A 85 -13.79 -20.53 16.84
CA TYR A 85 -13.49 -21.51 15.82
C TYR A 85 -14.74 -22.32 15.43
N ASP A 86 -15.49 -22.83 16.40
CA ASP A 86 -16.67 -23.66 16.16
C ASP A 86 -17.76 -22.89 15.43
N HIS A 87 -17.96 -21.61 15.78
CA HIS A 87 -18.88 -20.73 15.08
C HIS A 87 -18.50 -20.57 13.60
N GLU A 88 -17.25 -20.19 13.34
CA GLU A 88 -16.72 -19.95 12.00
C GLU A 88 -16.64 -21.22 11.14
N PHE A 89 -16.26 -22.34 11.74
CA PHE A 89 -16.21 -23.65 11.09
C PHE A 89 -17.62 -24.16 10.79
N GLY A 90 -18.54 -24.06 11.75
CA GLY A 90 -19.94 -24.44 11.56
C GLY A 90 -20.62 -23.64 10.44
N PHE A 91 -20.32 -22.35 10.31
CA PHE A 91 -20.80 -21.53 9.20
C PHE A 91 -20.26 -22.02 7.84
N ARG A 92 -18.96 -22.29 7.73
CA ARG A 92 -18.35 -22.84 6.50
C ARG A 92 -18.88 -24.22 6.14
N ARG A 93 -19.13 -25.07 7.15
CA ARG A 93 -19.75 -26.38 6.94
C ARG A 93 -21.17 -26.25 6.37
N ARG A 94 -21.98 -25.32 6.87
CA ARG A 94 -23.32 -25.04 6.31
C ARG A 94 -23.24 -24.62 4.84
N ILE A 95 -22.32 -23.72 4.50
CA ILE A 95 -22.08 -23.32 3.10
C ILE A 95 -21.76 -24.54 2.24
N ALA A 96 -20.83 -25.40 2.69
CA ALA A 96 -20.42 -26.59 1.94
C ALA A 96 -21.57 -27.58 1.74
N VAL A 97 -22.39 -27.83 2.77
CA VAL A 97 -23.56 -28.72 2.69
C VAL A 97 -24.61 -28.17 1.71
N GLU A 98 -24.92 -26.88 1.79
CA GLU A 98 -25.89 -26.25 0.88
C GLU A 98 -25.40 -26.23 -0.57
N ALA A 99 -24.12 -25.93 -0.77
CA ALA A 99 -23.50 -25.98 -2.09
C ALA A 99 -23.52 -27.40 -2.68
N ALA A 100 -23.24 -28.43 -1.87
CA ALA A 100 -23.33 -29.84 -2.28
C ALA A 100 -24.76 -30.24 -2.67
N ALA A 101 -25.77 -29.66 -2.01
CA ALA A 101 -27.18 -29.84 -2.34
C ALA A 101 -27.63 -29.07 -3.59
N ARG A 102 -26.73 -28.31 -4.25
CA ARG A 102 -27.00 -27.50 -5.46
C ARG A 102 -28.18 -26.56 -5.30
N THR A 103 -28.30 -25.91 -4.14
CA THR A 103 -29.37 -24.93 -3.93
C THR A 103 -29.24 -23.75 -4.91
N PRO A 104 -30.33 -23.31 -5.56
CA PRO A 104 -30.27 -22.26 -6.58
C PRO A 104 -29.93 -20.87 -6.03
N SER A 105 -30.15 -20.63 -4.73
CA SER A 105 -29.82 -19.38 -4.05
C SER A 105 -28.65 -19.62 -3.08
N PRO A 106 -27.41 -19.22 -3.44
CA PRO A 106 -26.27 -19.48 -2.58
C PRO A 106 -26.33 -18.61 -1.32
N ARG A 107 -25.99 -19.20 -0.17
CA ARG A 107 -25.96 -18.50 1.13
C ARG A 107 -24.97 -17.35 1.20
N VAL A 108 -23.89 -17.44 0.43
CA VAL A 108 -22.90 -16.38 0.30
C VAL A 108 -22.76 -16.00 -1.16
N ARG A 109 -22.64 -14.70 -1.42
CA ARG A 109 -22.31 -14.16 -2.73
C ARG A 109 -20.92 -13.56 -2.70
N PRO A 110 -20.18 -13.55 -3.82
CA PRO A 110 -18.85 -12.95 -3.86
C PRO A 110 -18.89 -11.47 -3.42
N ILE A 111 -17.89 -11.08 -2.63
CA ILE A 111 -17.59 -9.70 -2.26
C ILE A 111 -16.09 -9.54 -2.47
N VAL A 112 -15.69 -8.55 -3.26
CA VAL A 112 -14.28 -8.34 -3.58
C VAL A 112 -13.55 -7.79 -2.36
N THR A 113 -12.42 -8.41 -2.02
CA THR A 113 -11.51 -7.99 -0.96
C THR A 113 -10.10 -7.79 -1.52
N ALA A 114 -9.16 -7.33 -0.70
CA ALA A 114 -7.77 -7.15 -1.14
C ALA A 114 -7.09 -8.47 -1.55
N GLU A 115 -7.51 -9.60 -0.96
CA GLU A 115 -6.95 -10.93 -1.22
C GLU A 115 -7.38 -11.49 -2.59
N CYS A 116 -8.41 -10.91 -3.23
CA CYS A 116 -8.92 -11.40 -4.51
C CYS A 116 -7.90 -11.30 -5.65
N GLN A 117 -6.94 -10.37 -5.59
CA GLN A 117 -5.95 -10.15 -6.66
C GLN A 117 -5.05 -11.37 -6.91
N GLY A 118 -4.73 -12.15 -5.86
CA GLY A 118 -3.96 -13.39 -5.95
C GLY A 118 -4.81 -14.64 -5.72
N CYS A 119 -6.14 -14.51 -5.75
CA CYS A 119 -7.03 -15.60 -5.37
C CYS A 119 -7.18 -16.61 -6.53
N PRO A 120 -6.89 -17.91 -6.32
CA PRO A 120 -7.05 -18.92 -7.36
C PRO A 120 -8.53 -19.14 -7.77
N TRP A 121 -9.47 -18.68 -6.94
CA TRP A 121 -10.90 -18.77 -7.18
C TRP A 121 -11.49 -17.55 -7.89
N TRP A 122 -10.67 -16.56 -8.26
CA TRP A 122 -11.15 -15.33 -8.88
C TRP A 122 -11.92 -15.58 -10.19
N SER A 123 -11.45 -16.54 -11.00
CA SER A 123 -12.12 -16.97 -12.24
C SER A 123 -13.54 -17.51 -11.99
N CYS A 124 -13.81 -18.06 -10.81
CA CYS A 124 -15.15 -18.51 -10.41
C CYS A 124 -15.99 -17.35 -9.85
N CYS A 125 -15.39 -16.45 -9.08
CA CYS A 125 -16.10 -15.36 -8.41
C CYS A 125 -16.45 -14.19 -9.35
N ARG A 126 -15.54 -13.80 -10.25
CA ARG A 126 -15.69 -12.63 -11.13
C ARG A 126 -16.93 -12.70 -12.03
N PRO A 127 -17.27 -13.82 -12.70
CA PRO A 127 -18.45 -13.91 -13.54
C PRO A 127 -19.78 -13.77 -12.80
N GLN A 128 -19.79 -13.91 -11.47
CA GLN A 128 -20.99 -13.77 -10.64
C GLN A 128 -21.23 -12.32 -10.19
N LEU A 129 -20.27 -11.42 -10.44
CA LEU A 129 -20.36 -10.01 -10.11
C LEU A 129 -20.73 -9.23 -11.36
N ALA A 130 -21.63 -8.25 -11.22
CA ALA A 130 -21.84 -7.25 -12.25
C ALA A 130 -20.55 -6.46 -12.50
N ASP A 131 -20.38 -5.94 -13.71
CA ASP A 131 -19.18 -5.16 -14.07
C ASP A 131 -19.07 -3.86 -13.25
N ASP A 132 -20.19 -3.32 -12.80
CA ASP A 132 -20.30 -2.17 -11.92
C ASP A 132 -20.60 -2.55 -10.45
N ASP A 133 -20.33 -3.79 -10.03
CA ASP A 133 -20.54 -4.21 -8.64
C ASP A 133 -19.79 -3.29 -7.67
N LEU A 134 -20.47 -2.89 -6.60
CA LEU A 134 -19.95 -1.90 -5.65
C LEU A 134 -18.63 -2.37 -4.99
N SER A 135 -18.52 -3.66 -4.66
CA SER A 135 -17.32 -4.18 -4.03
C SER A 135 -16.14 -4.28 -5.01
N LEU A 136 -16.43 -4.46 -6.29
CA LEU A 136 -15.45 -4.53 -7.37
C LEU A 136 -14.86 -3.15 -7.69
N CYS A 137 -15.71 -2.14 -7.92
CA CYS A 137 -15.27 -0.84 -8.41
C CYS A 137 -14.75 0.11 -7.32
N ILE A 138 -15.16 -0.07 -6.06
CA ILE A 138 -14.65 0.72 -4.93
C ILE A 138 -13.43 0.03 -4.34
N ASP A 139 -12.26 0.33 -4.90
CA ASP A 139 -11.00 -0.32 -4.57
C ASP A 139 -10.20 0.38 -3.44
N LYS A 140 -10.49 1.65 -3.14
CA LYS A 140 -9.88 2.44 -2.05
C LYS A 140 -10.85 2.70 -0.91
N ALA A 141 -10.34 2.58 0.32
CA ALA A 141 -11.11 2.72 1.56
C ALA A 141 -12.41 1.88 1.53
N ARG A 142 -12.29 0.63 1.05
CA ARG A 142 -13.40 -0.26 0.74
C ARG A 142 -14.31 -0.44 1.95
N PRO A 143 -15.65 -0.44 1.77
CA PRO A 143 -16.53 -0.99 2.77
C PRO A 143 -16.15 -2.46 3.04
N SER A 144 -16.18 -2.86 4.31
CA SER A 144 -15.96 -4.24 4.74
C SER A 144 -17.02 -5.18 4.16
N ALA A 145 -16.72 -6.48 4.13
CA ALA A 145 -17.69 -7.49 3.66
C ALA A 145 -19.03 -7.43 4.41
N ARG A 146 -19.01 -7.06 5.70
CA ARG A 146 -20.23 -6.84 6.48
C ARG A 146 -21.01 -5.61 6.00
N GLU A 147 -20.33 -4.49 5.79
CA GLU A 147 -20.96 -3.26 5.27
C GLU A 147 -21.54 -3.50 3.87
N ILE A 148 -20.80 -4.16 2.96
CA ILE A 148 -21.32 -4.56 1.64
C ILE A 148 -22.54 -5.48 1.77
N GLY A 149 -22.50 -6.46 2.68
CA GLY A 149 -23.65 -7.35 2.93
C GLY A 149 -24.90 -6.60 3.39
N LEU A 150 -24.73 -5.62 4.28
CA LEU A 150 -25.83 -4.76 4.76
C LEU A 150 -26.35 -3.84 3.64
N LEU A 151 -25.46 -3.24 2.85
CA LEU A 151 -25.83 -2.41 1.70
C LEU A 151 -26.62 -3.21 0.67
N ARG A 152 -26.20 -4.44 0.34
CA ARG A 152 -26.93 -5.34 -0.56
C ARG A 152 -28.31 -5.72 -0.01
N ALA A 153 -28.44 -5.94 1.29
CA ALA A 153 -29.74 -6.17 1.94
C ALA A 153 -30.68 -4.95 1.85
N MET A 154 -30.13 -3.75 1.68
CA MET A 154 -30.86 -2.51 1.41
C MET A 154 -31.08 -2.24 -0.09
N GLY A 155 -30.72 -3.20 -0.96
CA GLY A 155 -30.85 -3.05 -2.41
C GLY A 155 -29.73 -2.25 -3.07
N VAL A 156 -28.60 -2.02 -2.41
CA VAL A 156 -27.44 -1.34 -2.99
C VAL A 156 -26.40 -2.39 -3.40
N TRP A 157 -26.38 -2.74 -4.68
CA TRP A 157 -25.49 -3.76 -5.25
C TRP A 157 -24.38 -3.17 -6.11
N THR A 158 -24.70 -2.12 -6.86
CA THR A 158 -23.82 -1.53 -7.87
C THR A 158 -23.32 -0.15 -7.48
N VAL A 159 -22.33 0.34 -8.23
CA VAL A 159 -21.91 1.74 -8.25
C VAL A 159 -23.09 2.65 -8.59
N GLY A 160 -23.91 2.28 -9.58
CA GLY A 160 -25.11 3.03 -9.97
C GLY A 160 -26.09 3.17 -8.82
N ASP A 161 -26.37 2.08 -8.10
CA ASP A 161 -27.26 2.07 -6.94
C ASP A 161 -26.76 3.02 -5.86
N LEU A 162 -25.48 2.93 -5.47
CA LEU A 162 -24.95 3.79 -4.41
C LEU A 162 -24.88 5.26 -4.84
N ALA A 163 -24.55 5.53 -6.11
CA ALA A 163 -24.48 6.88 -6.64
C ALA A 163 -25.85 7.57 -6.73
N GLY A 164 -26.93 6.79 -6.90
CA GLY A 164 -28.31 7.28 -7.00
C GLY A 164 -29.04 7.42 -5.66
N ARG A 165 -28.45 6.97 -4.54
CA ARG A 165 -29.06 7.02 -3.21
C ARG A 165 -28.64 8.27 -2.44
N ASP A 166 -29.56 8.75 -1.60
CA ASP A 166 -29.21 9.67 -0.53
C ASP A 166 -28.34 8.93 0.50
N VAL A 167 -27.12 9.43 0.71
CA VAL A 167 -26.14 8.77 1.57
C VAL A 167 -26.47 8.93 3.05
N ASP A 168 -27.13 10.01 3.45
CA ASP A 168 -27.46 10.26 4.85
C ASP A 168 -28.69 9.43 5.27
N GLU A 169 -29.68 9.26 4.39
CA GLU A 169 -30.79 8.30 4.60
C GLU A 169 -30.26 6.86 4.71
N LEU A 170 -29.37 6.47 3.80
CA LEU A 170 -28.74 5.15 3.82
C LEU A 170 -27.96 4.91 5.13
N LEU A 171 -27.24 5.94 5.59
CA LEU A 171 -26.49 5.88 6.85
C LEU A 171 -27.39 5.83 8.08
N ALA A 172 -28.55 6.49 8.08
CA ALA A 172 -29.52 6.37 9.15
C ALA A 172 -30.01 4.92 9.31
N ALA A 173 -30.24 4.20 8.20
CA ALA A 173 -30.61 2.80 8.22
C ALA A 173 -29.45 1.84 8.58
N LEU A 174 -28.21 2.20 8.21
CA LEU A 174 -27.01 1.37 8.43
C LEU A 174 -26.44 1.51 9.84
N THR A 175 -26.49 2.71 10.42
CA THR A 175 -25.89 3.06 11.71
C THR A 175 -26.30 2.13 12.86
N PRO A 176 -27.59 1.76 13.03
CA PRO A 176 -28.02 0.80 14.06
C PRO A 176 -27.47 -0.63 13.85
N GLN A 177 -26.86 -0.89 12.68
CA GLN A 177 -26.43 -2.23 12.25
C GLN A 177 -24.94 -2.52 12.34
N VAL A 178 -24.16 -1.50 12.66
CA VAL A 178 -22.71 -1.54 12.71
C VAL A 178 -22.20 -1.22 14.10
N ALA A 179 -21.04 -1.75 14.46
CA ALA A 179 -20.45 -1.52 15.77
C ALA A 179 -19.72 -0.17 15.89
N ARG A 180 -19.26 0.37 14.76
CA ARG A 180 -18.49 1.62 14.69
C ARG A 180 -19.16 2.58 13.70
N PRO A 181 -20.23 3.26 14.12
CA PRO A 181 -21.07 4.03 13.22
C PRO A 181 -20.30 5.17 12.55
N ASP A 182 -19.45 5.89 13.27
CA ASP A 182 -18.69 7.01 12.71
C ASP A 182 -17.68 6.57 11.64
N GLU A 183 -16.95 5.47 11.90
CA GLU A 183 -16.01 4.92 10.92
C GLU A 183 -16.73 4.39 9.67
N THR A 184 -17.88 3.74 9.88
CA THR A 184 -18.75 3.23 8.81
C THR A 184 -19.27 4.39 7.97
N ALA A 185 -19.79 5.43 8.62
CA ALA A 185 -20.29 6.63 7.98
C ALA A 185 -19.22 7.29 7.12
N ARG A 186 -17.98 7.41 7.63
CA ARG A 186 -16.85 7.92 6.85
C ARG A 186 -16.57 7.05 5.61
N ARG A 187 -16.49 5.73 5.75
CA ARG A 187 -16.21 4.81 4.63
C ARG A 187 -17.32 4.86 3.56
N VAL A 188 -18.58 4.82 3.98
CA VAL A 188 -19.73 4.83 3.06
C VAL A 188 -19.87 6.18 2.36
N ARG A 189 -19.65 7.32 3.04
CA ARG A 189 -19.61 8.63 2.36
C ARG A 189 -18.52 8.72 1.30
N LEU A 190 -17.33 8.19 1.61
CA LEU A 190 -16.24 8.10 0.64
C LEU A 190 -16.59 7.19 -0.54
N ALA A 191 -17.19 6.02 -0.28
CA ALA A 191 -17.65 5.10 -1.32
C ALA A 191 -18.75 5.74 -2.20
N ALA A 192 -19.70 6.46 -1.61
CA ALA A 192 -20.77 7.15 -2.35
C ALA A 192 -20.22 8.28 -3.22
N ARG A 193 -19.24 9.05 -2.72
CA ARG A 193 -18.55 10.06 -3.54
C ARG A 193 -17.84 9.44 -4.74
N ARG A 194 -17.08 8.36 -4.53
CA ARG A 194 -16.43 7.60 -5.60
C ARG A 194 -17.43 7.03 -6.59
N ALA A 195 -18.54 6.49 -6.10
CA ALA A 195 -19.59 5.93 -6.94
C ALA A 195 -20.20 6.99 -7.87
N ARG A 196 -20.47 8.20 -7.37
CA ARG A 196 -20.91 9.33 -8.20
C ARG A 196 -19.88 9.71 -9.25
N MET A 197 -18.61 9.83 -8.86
CA MET A 197 -17.55 10.15 -9.80
C MET A 197 -17.42 9.10 -10.92
N LEU A 198 -17.43 7.81 -10.57
CA LEU A 198 -17.39 6.70 -11.52
C LEU A 198 -18.59 6.74 -12.48
N ARG A 199 -19.80 6.98 -11.96
CA ARG A 199 -21.00 7.14 -12.79
C ARG A 199 -20.87 8.30 -13.78
N ASP A 200 -20.26 9.39 -13.36
CA ASP A 200 -20.07 10.59 -14.17
C ASP A 200 -18.81 10.49 -15.09
N GLY A 201 -18.11 9.35 -15.12
CA GLY A 201 -16.91 9.16 -15.94
C GLY A 201 -15.67 9.93 -15.46
N ARG A 202 -15.64 10.33 -14.19
CA ARG A 202 -14.52 11.08 -13.58
C ARG A 202 -13.77 10.19 -12.60
N THR A 203 -12.44 10.24 -12.62
CA THR A 203 -11.59 9.49 -11.67
C THR A 203 -10.83 10.41 -10.73
N VAL A 204 -10.68 11.69 -11.09
CA VAL A 204 -10.08 12.75 -10.27
C VAL A 204 -11.04 13.94 -10.20
N GLU A 205 -11.16 14.53 -9.01
CA GLU A 205 -11.95 15.72 -8.75
C GLU A 205 -11.09 16.73 -7.97
N ARG A 206 -11.04 17.98 -8.44
CA ARG A 206 -10.43 19.08 -7.69
C ARG A 206 -11.36 19.51 -6.56
N THR A 207 -10.83 19.58 -5.33
CA THR A 207 -11.60 19.91 -4.12
C THR A 207 -11.46 21.35 -3.66
N THR A 208 -10.58 22.10 -4.30
CA THR A 208 -10.29 23.50 -3.98
C THR A 208 -10.41 24.35 -5.24
N SER A 209 -10.50 25.65 -5.05
CA SER A 209 -10.48 26.66 -6.11
C SER A 209 -9.31 27.60 -5.90
N GLY A 210 -8.91 28.33 -6.94
CA GLY A 210 -7.81 29.28 -6.87
C GLY A 210 -6.43 28.63 -7.10
N PRO A 211 -5.40 29.45 -7.38
CA PRO A 211 -4.12 28.97 -7.84
C PRO A 211 -3.43 28.11 -6.78
N LEU A 212 -2.77 27.05 -7.24
CA LEU A 212 -2.04 26.14 -6.37
C LEU A 212 -0.69 26.74 -5.96
N ARG A 213 -0.31 26.55 -4.69
CA ARG A 213 0.97 27.00 -4.17
C ARG A 213 2.09 26.07 -4.63
N LEU A 214 2.76 26.45 -5.71
CA LEU A 214 3.99 25.84 -6.20
C LEU A 214 5.13 26.86 -6.13
N PRO A 215 6.39 26.42 -6.04
CA PRO A 215 7.53 27.32 -6.22
C PRO A 215 7.42 28.11 -7.54
N PRO A 216 8.06 29.28 -7.69
CA PRO A 216 8.09 30.00 -8.97
C PRO A 216 8.62 29.14 -10.13
N PRO A 217 8.22 29.40 -11.39
CA PRO A 217 8.81 28.76 -12.55
C PRO A 217 10.30 29.13 -12.69
N GLY A 218 11.09 28.25 -13.31
CA GLY A 218 12.53 28.40 -13.48
C GLY A 218 13.19 27.03 -13.69
N TYR A 219 14.51 26.96 -13.54
CA TYR A 219 15.28 25.71 -13.66
C TYR A 219 14.74 24.65 -12.69
N ALA A 220 14.17 23.57 -13.24
CA ALA A 220 13.50 22.53 -12.47
C ALA A 220 14.17 21.18 -12.69
N ILE A 221 14.20 20.36 -11.63
CA ILE A 221 14.69 18.98 -11.70
C ILE A 221 13.61 18.08 -11.10
N ASP A 222 12.97 17.23 -11.89
CA ASP A 222 12.07 16.20 -11.38
C ASP A 222 12.88 14.94 -11.02
N LEU A 223 12.75 14.45 -9.79
CA LEU A 223 13.53 13.36 -9.22
C LEU A 223 12.64 12.17 -8.90
N ASP A 224 13.13 10.98 -9.28
CA ASP A 224 12.58 9.68 -8.89
C ASP A 224 13.72 8.71 -8.59
N ILE A 225 13.51 7.79 -7.64
CA ILE A 225 14.49 6.76 -7.28
C ILE A 225 13.86 5.37 -7.33
N GLU A 226 14.66 4.37 -7.70
CA GLU A 226 14.25 2.96 -7.68
C GLU A 226 15.02 2.18 -6.62
N THR A 227 14.32 1.24 -5.96
CA THR A 227 14.89 0.38 -4.92
C THR A 227 14.68 -1.09 -5.19
N SER A 228 15.65 -1.91 -4.76
CA SER A 228 15.54 -3.36 -4.74
C SER A 228 14.55 -3.83 -3.66
N ALA A 229 14.23 -5.13 -3.66
CA ALA A 229 13.37 -5.74 -2.65
C ALA A 229 13.90 -5.55 -1.20
N ASP A 230 15.22 -5.40 -1.04
CA ASP A 230 15.90 -5.16 0.24
C ASP A 230 16.05 -3.67 0.60
N ASP A 231 15.31 -2.79 -0.08
CA ASP A 231 15.27 -1.36 0.20
C ASP A 231 16.66 -0.71 0.01
N THR A 232 17.36 -1.11 -1.05
CA THR A 232 18.64 -0.53 -1.51
C THR A 232 18.41 0.28 -2.77
N VAL A 233 18.81 1.56 -2.78
CA VAL A 233 18.67 2.43 -3.97
C VAL A 233 19.71 2.03 -5.02
N TYR A 234 19.24 1.63 -6.20
CA TYR A 234 20.11 1.23 -7.32
C TYR A 234 20.04 2.18 -8.52
N LEU A 235 19.06 3.10 -8.55
CA LEU A 235 18.90 4.10 -9.62
C LEU A 235 18.37 5.42 -9.05
N TRP A 236 19.01 6.51 -9.47
CA TRP A 236 18.55 7.88 -9.30
C TRP A 236 18.27 8.47 -10.70
N GLY A 237 17.02 8.87 -10.94
CA GLY A 237 16.60 9.52 -12.16
C GLY A 237 16.38 11.01 -11.94
N PHE A 238 16.96 11.83 -12.82
CA PHE A 238 16.71 13.26 -12.84
C PHE A 238 16.22 13.69 -14.21
N LEU A 239 15.12 14.44 -14.28
CA LEU A 239 14.73 15.16 -15.49
C LEU A 239 15.01 16.65 -15.31
N VAL A 240 16.00 17.15 -16.03
CA VAL A 240 16.34 18.56 -16.06
C VAL A 240 15.41 19.27 -17.03
N ASP A 241 14.62 20.21 -16.53
CA ASP A 241 13.71 21.08 -17.28
C ASP A 241 14.24 22.52 -17.15
N ASP A 242 15.17 22.85 -18.04
CA ASP A 242 15.79 24.17 -18.14
C ASP A 242 14.99 25.03 -19.14
N PRO A 243 14.40 26.16 -18.72
CA PRO A 243 13.63 27.03 -19.62
C PRO A 243 14.49 27.65 -20.74
N ASP A 244 15.81 27.71 -20.55
CA ASP A 244 16.73 28.29 -21.53
C ASP A 244 17.25 27.24 -22.54
N GLU A 245 16.89 25.96 -22.38
CA GLU A 245 17.32 24.85 -23.26
C GLU A 245 16.27 24.56 -24.35
N PRO A 246 16.52 24.91 -25.62
CA PRO A 246 15.56 24.71 -26.71
C PRO A 246 15.32 23.23 -27.03
N ALA A 247 16.29 22.35 -26.74
CA ALA A 247 16.13 20.91 -26.95
C ALA A 247 15.10 20.28 -26.00
N GLY A 248 14.67 21.01 -24.97
CA GLY A 248 13.70 20.56 -23.98
C GLY A 248 14.31 19.69 -22.87
N PRO A 249 13.46 18.99 -22.09
CA PRO A 249 13.90 18.33 -20.87
C PRO A 249 14.85 17.15 -21.13
N ARG A 250 15.92 17.07 -20.34
CA ARG A 250 16.96 16.04 -20.46
C ARG A 250 16.95 15.09 -19.27
N TYR A 251 16.83 13.79 -19.56
CA TYR A 251 16.94 12.73 -18.54
C TYR A 251 18.40 12.42 -18.23
N VAL A 252 18.74 12.32 -16.95
CA VAL A 252 20.08 12.04 -16.42
C VAL A 252 19.98 10.94 -15.37
N PRO A 253 20.30 9.68 -15.72
CA PRO A 253 20.28 8.56 -14.78
C PRO A 253 21.65 8.32 -14.12
N PHE A 254 21.61 7.92 -12.85
CA PHE A 254 22.74 7.30 -12.14
C PHE A 254 22.30 5.93 -11.64
N ALA A 255 22.77 4.87 -12.31
CA ALA A 255 22.37 3.49 -12.03
C ALA A 255 23.55 2.58 -11.71
N ARG A 256 23.28 1.51 -10.96
CA ARG A 256 24.16 0.35 -10.82
C ARG A 256 23.33 -0.93 -10.93
N PHE A 257 23.47 -1.65 -12.04
CA PHE A 257 22.88 -2.98 -12.24
C PHE A 257 23.83 -4.05 -11.71
N ALA A 258 24.01 -4.06 -10.39
CA ALA A 258 24.83 -5.02 -9.66
C ALA A 258 24.25 -5.21 -8.25
N GLU A 259 24.67 -6.28 -7.57
CA GLU A 259 24.42 -6.44 -6.14
C GLU A 259 25.07 -5.30 -5.36
N LEU A 260 24.25 -4.51 -4.66
CA LEU A 260 24.71 -3.38 -3.87
C LEU A 260 24.55 -3.68 -2.38
N ASP A 261 25.66 -3.64 -1.67
CA ASP A 261 25.64 -3.48 -0.22
C ASP A 261 25.39 -2.01 0.16
N ARG A 262 25.38 -1.72 1.46
CA ARG A 262 25.20 -0.34 1.94
C ARG A 262 26.34 0.59 1.55
N THR A 263 27.51 0.07 1.19
CA THR A 263 28.65 0.87 0.74
C THR A 263 28.45 1.31 -0.70
N GLY A 264 28.14 0.37 -1.59
CA GLY A 264 27.80 0.67 -2.99
C GLY A 264 26.59 1.60 -3.11
N GLU A 265 25.57 1.42 -2.27
CA GLU A 265 24.43 2.35 -2.19
C GLU A 265 24.86 3.78 -1.85
N ARG A 266 25.76 3.96 -0.87
CA ARG A 266 26.28 5.28 -0.48
C ARG A 266 27.12 5.90 -1.58
N GLU A 267 27.95 5.12 -2.27
CA GLU A 267 28.78 5.61 -3.36
C GLU A 267 27.93 6.11 -4.53
N LEU A 268 26.90 5.33 -4.93
CA LEU A 268 25.96 5.74 -5.97
C LEU A 268 25.19 7.01 -5.56
N ALA A 269 24.71 7.07 -4.32
CA ALA A 269 24.03 8.25 -3.82
C ALA A 269 24.94 9.49 -3.80
N ARG A 270 26.23 9.31 -3.43
CA ARG A 270 27.21 10.39 -3.44
C ARG A 270 27.43 10.92 -4.86
N GLU A 271 27.59 10.04 -5.84
CA GLU A 271 27.76 10.43 -7.25
C GLU A 271 26.56 11.25 -7.74
N ALA A 272 25.34 10.72 -7.58
CA ALA A 272 24.11 11.36 -8.00
C ALA A 272 23.88 12.72 -7.32
N LEU A 273 24.08 12.78 -6.00
CA LEU A 273 23.87 14.01 -5.24
C LEU A 273 24.99 15.04 -5.43
N CYS A 274 26.21 14.62 -5.81
CA CYS A 274 27.28 15.54 -6.18
C CYS A 274 26.91 16.29 -7.45
N TRP A 275 26.48 15.55 -8.47
CA TRP A 275 25.97 16.14 -9.70
C TRP A 275 24.79 17.08 -9.43
N LEU A 276 23.84 16.68 -8.57
CA LEU A 276 22.71 17.53 -8.20
C LEU A 276 23.17 18.81 -7.50
N ASP A 277 24.12 18.74 -6.58
CA ASP A 277 24.62 19.92 -5.85
C ASP A 277 25.29 20.93 -6.80
N GLU A 278 26.05 20.44 -7.79
CA GLU A 278 26.65 21.28 -8.84
C GLU A 278 25.56 22.03 -9.63
N ARG A 279 24.45 21.35 -9.98
CA ARG A 279 23.31 22.02 -10.66
C ARG A 279 22.66 23.07 -9.76
N LEU A 280 22.43 22.74 -8.48
CA LEU A 280 21.83 23.67 -7.52
C LEU A 280 22.76 24.86 -7.20
N ALA A 281 24.07 24.69 -7.30
CA ALA A 281 25.05 25.76 -7.15
C ALA A 281 25.07 26.68 -8.39
N ALA A 282 25.03 26.10 -9.60
CA ALA A 282 25.00 26.85 -10.85
C ALA A 282 23.68 27.62 -11.07
N HIS A 283 22.58 27.11 -10.52
CA HIS A 283 21.25 27.72 -10.64
C HIS A 283 20.64 27.95 -9.24
N PRO A 284 20.94 29.06 -8.55
CA PRO A 284 20.49 29.29 -7.16
C PRO A 284 18.97 29.28 -6.96
N GLY A 285 18.19 29.58 -8.00
CA GLY A 285 16.73 29.52 -8.00
C GLY A 285 16.14 28.13 -8.25
N ALA A 286 16.98 27.13 -8.53
CA ALA A 286 16.54 25.82 -8.97
C ALA A 286 15.75 25.05 -7.89
N ARG A 287 14.75 24.30 -8.36
CA ARG A 287 13.85 23.49 -7.53
C ARG A 287 13.90 22.04 -7.94
N VAL A 288 13.97 21.17 -6.93
CA VAL A 288 13.87 19.73 -7.11
C VAL A 288 12.44 19.32 -6.78
N TYR A 289 11.74 18.68 -7.70
CA TYR A 289 10.40 18.18 -7.49
C TYR A 289 10.45 16.67 -7.35
N HIS A 290 9.67 16.15 -6.42
CA HIS A 290 9.54 14.72 -6.22
C HIS A 290 8.07 14.42 -5.95
N TYR A 291 7.61 13.22 -6.32
CA TYR A 291 6.20 12.92 -6.15
C TYR A 291 5.86 12.73 -4.69
N SER A 292 6.62 11.95 -3.91
CA SER A 292 6.26 11.61 -2.52
C SER A 292 7.44 11.81 -1.56
N ASP A 293 7.27 11.66 -0.25
CA ASP A 293 8.41 11.80 0.68
C ASP A 293 9.46 10.66 0.57
N TYR A 294 9.24 9.70 -0.32
CA TYR A 294 10.09 8.52 -0.54
C TYR A 294 11.55 8.90 -0.83
N GLU A 295 11.81 9.80 -1.78
CA GLU A 295 13.17 10.21 -2.16
C GLU A 295 13.90 10.85 -0.97
N VAL A 296 13.21 11.75 -0.27
CA VAL A 296 13.75 12.47 0.90
C VAL A 296 14.00 11.52 2.08
N ILE A 297 13.13 10.53 2.29
CA ILE A 297 13.32 9.47 3.29
C ILE A 297 14.60 8.68 2.99
N HIS A 298 14.84 8.34 1.73
CA HIS A 298 16.00 7.57 1.30
C HIS A 298 17.30 8.36 1.42
N ILE A 299 17.33 9.62 0.97
CA ILE A 299 18.46 10.53 1.17
C ILE A 299 18.82 10.61 2.66
N ARG A 300 17.81 10.81 3.53
CA ARG A 300 18.03 10.86 4.99
C ARG A 300 18.49 9.52 5.56
N ARG A 301 18.01 8.38 5.05
CA ARG A 301 18.45 7.05 5.49
C ARG A 301 19.92 6.85 5.20
N ILE A 302 20.32 7.09 3.95
CA ILE A 302 21.70 6.90 3.48
C ILE A 302 22.65 7.84 4.26
N ALA A 303 22.25 9.09 4.44
CA ALA A 303 23.03 10.07 5.20
C ALA A 303 23.17 9.75 6.70
N ARG A 304 22.19 9.09 7.34
CA ARG A 304 22.29 8.72 8.77
C ARG A 304 23.42 7.74 9.06
N THR A 305 23.82 6.96 8.06
CA THR A 305 24.87 5.94 8.16
C THR A 305 26.14 6.35 7.42
N SER A 306 26.30 7.65 7.15
CA SER A 306 27.42 8.19 6.39
C SER A 306 28.00 9.42 7.11
N ASP A 307 29.33 9.50 7.14
CA ASP A 307 30.06 10.68 7.61
C ASP A 307 30.36 11.67 6.46
N ASP A 308 29.79 11.43 5.28
CA ASP A 308 29.99 12.27 4.10
C ASP A 308 29.31 13.64 4.27
N PRO A 309 30.07 14.76 4.20
CA PRO A 309 29.53 16.11 4.34
C PRO A 309 28.47 16.47 3.29
N LEU A 310 28.59 15.94 2.07
CA LEU A 310 27.64 16.20 0.98
C LEU A 310 26.29 15.55 1.31
N LEU A 311 26.31 14.24 1.62
CA LEU A 311 25.09 13.47 1.93
C LEU A 311 24.37 14.03 3.16
N THR A 312 25.12 14.34 4.21
CA THR A 312 24.58 14.95 5.43
C THR A 312 24.05 16.37 5.19
N GLY A 313 24.72 17.15 4.33
CA GLY A 313 24.27 18.47 3.87
C GLY A 313 22.92 18.42 3.15
N PHE A 314 22.73 17.43 2.27
CA PHE A 314 21.44 17.20 1.62
C PHE A 314 20.33 16.90 2.61
N ALA A 315 20.57 15.94 3.51
CA ALA A 315 19.58 15.48 4.47
C ALA A 315 19.15 16.58 5.47
N ARG A 316 20.08 17.46 5.87
CA ARG A 316 19.84 18.52 6.86
C ARG A 316 19.31 19.81 6.25
N SER A 317 19.80 20.20 5.06
CA SER A 317 19.55 21.52 4.47
C SER A 317 18.86 21.43 3.10
N ARG A 318 19.51 20.87 2.06
CA ARG A 318 19.00 20.94 0.66
C ARG A 318 17.60 20.35 0.51
N CYS A 319 17.31 19.22 1.16
CA CYS A 319 15.97 18.61 1.12
C CYS A 319 14.87 19.49 1.74
N ARG A 320 15.22 20.49 2.57
CA ARG A 320 14.25 21.44 3.13
C ARG A 320 14.16 22.71 2.29
N SER A 321 15.28 23.17 1.74
CA SER A 321 15.36 24.45 1.03
C SER A 321 15.00 24.35 -0.45
N ASN A 322 15.36 23.25 -1.14
CA ASN A 322 15.27 23.13 -2.60
C ASN A 322 14.19 22.14 -3.07
N PHE A 323 13.84 21.15 -2.25
CA PHE A 323 12.93 20.07 -2.63
C PHE A 323 11.47 20.48 -2.43
N SER A 324 10.59 20.03 -3.33
CA SER A 324 9.16 20.36 -3.36
C SER A 324 8.33 19.09 -3.58
N ASP A 325 7.49 18.79 -2.60
CA ASP A 325 6.61 17.63 -2.56
C ASP A 325 5.32 17.89 -3.35
N LEU A 326 5.18 17.25 -4.51
CA LEU A 326 3.98 17.39 -5.35
C LEU A 326 2.79 16.60 -4.81
N PHE A 327 2.99 15.44 -4.16
CA PHE A 327 1.90 14.69 -3.54
C PHE A 327 1.27 15.47 -2.38
N GLY A 328 2.06 16.23 -1.63
CA GLY A 328 1.56 17.17 -0.64
C GLY A 328 0.55 18.17 -1.23
N VAL A 329 0.87 18.74 -2.39
CA VAL A 329 -0.03 19.65 -3.14
C VAL A 329 -1.26 18.89 -3.65
N VAL A 330 -1.07 17.74 -4.29
CA VAL A 330 -2.16 16.93 -4.84
C VAL A 330 -3.14 16.49 -3.74
N ARG A 331 -2.63 15.96 -2.63
CA ARG A 331 -3.44 15.48 -1.49
C ARG A 331 -4.27 16.59 -0.84
N ALA A 332 -3.77 17.83 -0.85
CA ALA A 332 -4.48 18.97 -0.27
C ALA A 332 -5.60 19.51 -1.18
N ASN A 333 -5.55 19.24 -2.49
CA ASN A 333 -6.38 19.92 -3.48
C ASN A 333 -7.23 18.98 -4.35
N PHE A 334 -7.06 17.66 -4.25
CA PHE A 334 -7.74 16.69 -5.10
C PHE A 334 -8.29 15.51 -4.32
N PHE A 335 -9.28 14.88 -4.92
CA PHE A 335 -9.83 13.59 -4.52
C PHE A 335 -9.78 12.62 -5.71
N GLY A 336 -9.28 11.41 -5.47
CA GLY A 336 -9.16 10.38 -6.49
C GLY A 336 -10.00 9.14 -6.16
N VAL A 337 -10.69 8.62 -7.18
CA VAL A 337 -11.44 7.35 -7.10
C VAL A 337 -10.51 6.22 -6.73
N HIS A 338 -9.45 6.02 -7.53
CA HIS A 338 -8.44 4.98 -7.33
C HIS A 338 -7.27 5.45 -6.44
N GLY A 339 -7.50 6.54 -5.68
CA GLY A 339 -6.47 7.21 -4.89
C GLY A 339 -5.73 8.27 -5.70
N LEU A 340 -4.65 8.78 -5.12
CA LEU A 340 -3.84 9.86 -5.67
C LEU A 340 -2.40 9.36 -5.84
N GLY A 341 -2.20 8.18 -6.42
CA GLY A 341 -0.86 7.75 -6.85
C GLY A 341 -0.43 8.53 -8.10
N LEU A 342 0.88 8.63 -8.35
CA LEU A 342 1.41 9.37 -9.50
C LEU A 342 0.75 8.94 -10.82
N LYS A 343 0.65 7.62 -11.03
CA LYS A 343 -0.04 7.04 -12.20
C LYS A 343 -1.45 7.53 -12.37
N CYS A 344 -2.25 7.53 -11.31
CA CYS A 344 -3.62 8.02 -11.35
C CYS A 344 -3.68 9.51 -11.69
N ILE A 345 -2.95 10.37 -10.97
CA ILE A 345 -3.11 11.82 -11.11
C ILE A 345 -2.44 12.37 -12.38
N ALA A 346 -1.30 11.81 -12.80
CA ALA A 346 -0.63 12.27 -14.01
C ALA A 346 -1.35 11.76 -15.27
N HIS A 347 -1.95 10.56 -15.26
CA HIS A 347 -2.78 10.10 -16.37
C HIS A 347 -4.12 10.85 -16.42
N ASP A 348 -4.93 10.74 -15.36
CA ASP A 348 -6.31 11.23 -15.39
C ASP A 348 -6.42 12.76 -15.22
N GLY A 349 -5.41 13.38 -14.63
CA GLY A 349 -5.32 14.83 -14.46
C GLY A 349 -4.51 15.48 -15.59
N ALA A 350 -3.22 15.13 -15.66
CA ALA A 350 -2.28 15.78 -16.58
C ALA A 350 -2.25 15.18 -18.00
N GLY A 351 -2.98 14.10 -18.27
CA GLY A 351 -3.03 13.45 -19.59
C GLY A 351 -1.75 12.69 -19.98
N PHE A 352 -0.89 12.37 -19.02
CA PHE A 352 0.37 11.65 -19.27
C PHE A 352 0.13 10.15 -19.48
N SER A 353 0.85 9.55 -20.43
CA SER A 353 0.83 8.11 -20.68
C SER A 353 2.24 7.55 -20.61
N TRP A 354 2.40 6.46 -19.86
CA TRP A 354 3.64 5.69 -19.79
C TRP A 354 3.85 4.89 -21.08
N ARG A 355 5.11 4.62 -21.43
CA ARG A 355 5.47 3.69 -22.52
C ARG A 355 4.89 2.29 -22.26
N ASP A 356 4.97 1.83 -21.02
CA ASP A 356 4.32 0.62 -20.52
C ASP A 356 3.28 0.98 -19.44
N GLY A 357 2.01 1.04 -19.85
CA GLY A 357 0.90 1.41 -18.98
C GLY A 357 0.55 0.38 -17.90
N GLN A 358 1.05 -0.86 -17.99
CA GLN A 358 0.77 -1.93 -17.04
C GLN A 358 1.91 -2.17 -16.05
N ALA A 359 3.11 -1.66 -16.35
CA ALA A 359 4.24 -1.73 -15.44
C ALA A 359 3.95 -1.06 -14.09
N GLY A 360 4.51 -1.60 -13.01
CA GLY A 360 4.51 -0.99 -11.68
C GLY A 360 5.82 -1.26 -10.96
N GLY A 361 5.98 -0.74 -9.75
CA GLY A 361 7.22 -0.89 -8.98
C GLY A 361 7.66 -2.36 -8.76
N LEU A 362 6.71 -3.30 -8.65
CA LEU A 362 7.05 -4.73 -8.57
C LEU A 362 7.67 -5.26 -9.87
N ASN A 363 7.21 -4.78 -11.03
CA ASN A 363 7.82 -5.12 -12.31
C ASN A 363 9.23 -4.53 -12.42
N SER A 364 9.41 -3.27 -12.00
CA SER A 364 10.73 -2.61 -11.92
C SER A 364 11.72 -3.44 -11.10
N GLN A 365 11.29 -3.95 -9.93
CA GLN A 365 12.13 -4.84 -9.10
C GLN A 365 12.46 -6.18 -9.79
N SER A 366 11.52 -6.80 -10.49
CA SER A 366 11.79 -8.03 -11.25
C SER A 366 12.75 -7.79 -12.43
N TRP A 367 12.64 -6.64 -13.11
CA TRP A 367 13.58 -6.28 -14.17
C TRP A 367 14.96 -5.93 -13.63
N PHE A 368 15.05 -5.32 -12.44
CA PHE A 368 16.33 -5.14 -11.78
C PHE A 368 16.99 -6.48 -11.45
N ASP A 369 16.24 -7.42 -10.85
CA ASP A 369 16.73 -8.78 -10.58
C ASP A 369 17.23 -9.47 -11.85
N GLU A 370 16.47 -9.37 -12.95
CA GLU A 370 16.89 -9.88 -14.26
C GLU A 370 18.13 -9.14 -14.81
N ALA A 371 18.21 -7.83 -14.63
CA ALA A 371 19.35 -7.01 -15.07
C ALA A 371 20.66 -7.39 -14.37
N VAL A 372 20.58 -7.84 -13.12
CA VAL A 372 21.74 -8.26 -12.32
C VAL A 372 22.06 -9.75 -12.55
N HIS A 373 21.07 -10.62 -12.56
CA HIS A 373 21.26 -12.06 -12.39
C HIS A 373 20.97 -12.93 -13.62
N ALA A 374 20.37 -12.41 -14.70
CA ALA A 374 20.10 -13.26 -15.86
C ALA A 374 21.40 -13.81 -16.45
N ASP A 375 21.42 -15.09 -16.85
CA ASP A 375 22.62 -15.75 -17.40
C ASP A 375 23.11 -15.06 -18.69
N GLU A 376 22.17 -14.68 -19.56
CA GLU A 376 22.45 -14.10 -20.86
C GLU A 376 22.71 -12.58 -20.78
N PRO A 377 23.85 -12.09 -21.32
CA PRO A 377 24.16 -10.65 -21.32
C PRO A 377 23.12 -9.79 -22.05
N GLU A 378 22.47 -10.31 -23.09
CA GLU A 378 21.40 -9.58 -23.80
C GLU A 378 20.15 -9.40 -22.95
N ARG A 379 19.76 -10.42 -22.18
CA ARG A 379 18.64 -10.32 -21.23
C ARG A 379 18.95 -9.29 -20.14
N ARG A 380 20.17 -9.31 -19.58
CA ARG A 380 20.60 -8.29 -18.61
C ARG A 380 20.51 -6.88 -19.17
N ARG A 381 21.00 -6.66 -20.40
CA ARG A 381 20.91 -5.35 -21.10
C ARG A 381 19.47 -4.92 -21.37
N ALA A 382 18.61 -5.84 -21.81
CA ALA A 382 17.21 -5.55 -22.09
C ALA A 382 16.46 -5.16 -20.80
N ALA A 383 16.66 -5.90 -19.71
CA ALA A 383 16.04 -5.62 -18.43
C ALA A 383 16.54 -4.28 -17.84
N ALA A 384 17.86 -4.02 -17.90
CA ALA A 384 18.43 -2.74 -17.50
C ALA A 384 17.83 -1.55 -18.27
N ARG A 385 17.62 -1.70 -19.58
CA ARG A 385 16.94 -0.70 -20.40
C ARG A 385 15.51 -0.45 -19.92
N ARG A 386 14.72 -1.49 -19.67
CA ARG A 386 13.34 -1.36 -19.18
C ARG A 386 13.26 -0.61 -17.86
N VAL A 387 14.19 -0.87 -16.94
CA VAL A 387 14.28 -0.15 -15.66
C VAL A 387 14.54 1.35 -15.87
N LEU A 388 15.49 1.69 -16.76
CA LEU A 388 15.79 3.09 -17.08
C LEU A 388 14.60 3.79 -17.76
N GLU A 389 13.93 3.11 -18.70
CA GLU A 389 12.75 3.65 -19.37
C GLU A 389 11.59 3.87 -18.40
N TYR A 390 11.38 2.94 -17.46
CA TYR A 390 10.35 3.08 -16.43
C TYR A 390 10.59 4.29 -15.52
N ASN A 391 11.81 4.44 -14.99
CA ASN A 391 12.16 5.57 -14.15
C ASN A 391 12.15 6.90 -14.91
N GLU A 392 12.57 6.90 -16.19
CA GLU A 392 12.45 8.08 -17.06
C GLU A 392 10.97 8.48 -17.26
N ASP A 393 10.06 7.52 -17.43
CA ASP A 393 8.63 7.83 -17.51
C ASP A 393 8.11 8.44 -16.20
N ASP A 394 8.55 7.97 -15.03
CA ASP A 394 8.10 8.49 -13.74
C ASP A 394 8.55 9.96 -13.50
N VAL A 395 9.79 10.32 -13.89
CA VAL A 395 10.22 11.74 -13.83
C VAL A 395 9.51 12.60 -14.89
N ARG A 396 9.21 12.06 -16.08
CA ARG A 396 8.44 12.76 -17.11
C ARG A 396 6.97 12.95 -16.70
N ALA A 397 6.37 11.96 -16.03
CA ALA A 397 5.05 12.05 -15.44
C ALA A 397 4.99 13.12 -14.35
N THR A 398 6.03 13.17 -13.50
CA THR A 398 6.19 14.19 -12.46
C THR A 398 6.27 15.60 -13.06
N ARG A 399 7.03 15.78 -14.15
CA ARG A 399 7.06 17.05 -14.91
C ARG A 399 5.69 17.41 -15.50
N ALA A 400 5.02 16.46 -16.15
CA ALA A 400 3.71 16.69 -16.75
C ALA A 400 2.69 17.12 -15.68
N LEU A 401 2.69 16.43 -14.54
CA LEU A 401 1.89 16.79 -13.37
C LEU A 401 2.23 18.19 -12.87
N ARG A 402 3.51 18.52 -12.71
CA ARG A 402 3.97 19.86 -12.29
C ARG A 402 3.47 20.95 -13.24
N ALA A 403 3.55 20.74 -14.55
CA ALA A 403 3.06 21.68 -15.54
C ALA A 403 1.54 21.85 -15.47
N TRP A 404 0.81 20.73 -15.37
CA TRP A 404 -0.65 20.74 -15.22
C TRP A 404 -1.09 21.48 -13.95
N LEU A 405 -0.50 21.19 -12.80
CA LEU A 405 -0.84 21.84 -11.53
C LEU A 405 -0.64 23.37 -11.57
N ARG A 406 0.33 23.86 -12.36
CA ARG A 406 0.56 25.30 -12.55
C ARG A 406 -0.49 25.97 -13.43
N ALA A 407 -1.04 25.24 -14.40
CA ALA A 407 -2.05 25.75 -15.32
C ALA A 407 -3.46 25.80 -14.72
N LEU A 408 -3.66 25.25 -13.51
CA LEU A 408 -4.94 25.28 -12.82
C LEU A 408 -5.15 26.61 -12.09
N GLU A 409 -6.21 27.31 -12.48
CA GLU A 409 -6.62 28.60 -11.92
C GLU A 409 -7.40 28.51 -10.61
#